data_AF-A0A3A2ZVR6-F1
#
_entry.id   AF-A0A3A2ZVR6-F1
#
_cell.length_a   1.000
_cell.length_b   1.000
_cell.length_c   1.000
_cell.angle_alpha   90.00
_cell.angle_beta   90.00
_cell.angle_gamma   90.00
#
_symmetry.space_group_name_H-M   'P 1'
#
loop_
_entity.id
_entity.type
_entity.pdbx_description
1 polymer ?
#
loop_
_entity_poly.entity_id
_entity_poly.type
_entity_poly.pdbx_seq_one_letter_code
_entity_poly.pdbx_strand_id
1 'polypeptide(L)'
;MVHRAVRTAVLDSMRQAILTKGDNNLLTDEMLYPFGQNFVGREEIIGVVKGFVPSLGWLAIALQTYPWVMQLGGSALLVGLVLFS
;
A
#
# COMPACT_ATOMS: atom_id res chain seq x y z
N MET A 1 4.73 -2.10 7.50
CA MET A 1 4.06 -1.21 8.47
C MET A 1 3.16 -0.32 7.65
N VAL A 2 1.84 -0.49 7.78
CA VAL A 2 0.85 0.42 7.19
C VAL A 2 0.51 1.46 8.27
N HIS A 3 0.06 2.64 7.85
CA HIS A 3 -0.45 3.66 8.75
C HIS A 3 -1.95 3.82 8.50
N ARG A 4 -2.73 3.86 9.57
CA ARG A 4 -4.18 4.06 9.51
C ARG A 4 -4.57 5.37 10.19
N ALA A 5 -5.60 6.02 9.68
CA ALA A 5 -6.29 7.07 10.39
C ALA A 5 -7.00 6.47 11.62
N VAL A 6 -6.71 6.99 12.82
CA VAL A 6 -7.31 6.54 14.08
C VAL A 6 -8.39 7.50 14.54
N ARG A 7 -8.15 8.81 14.38
CA ARG A 7 -9.14 9.85 14.67
C ARG A 7 -9.17 10.87 13.56
N THR A 8 -10.37 11.35 13.28
CA THR A 8 -10.60 12.47 12.38
C THR A 8 -11.45 13.51 13.10
N ALA A 9 -11.09 14.78 12.94
CA ALA A 9 -11.86 15.91 13.45
C ALA A 9 -11.96 16.96 12.36
N VAL A 10 -13.09 17.68 12.32
CA VAL A 10 -13.24 18.85 11.46
C VAL A 10 -12.87 20.07 12.32
N LEU A 11 -11.81 20.78 11.94
CA LEU A 11 -11.33 21.96 12.65
C LEU A 11 -12.11 23.21 12.21
N ASP A 12 -12.45 23.30 10.92
CA ASP A 12 -13.28 24.36 10.31
C ASP A 12 -13.88 23.81 9.00
N SER A 13 -14.81 24.55 8.38
CA SER A 13 -15.53 24.19 7.14
C SER A 13 -14.66 23.62 6.02
N MET A 14 -13.37 23.97 5.98
CA MET A 14 -12.39 23.55 4.96
C MET A 14 -11.21 22.75 5.51
N ARG A 15 -11.12 22.46 6.81
CA ARG A 15 -9.94 21.82 7.42
C ARG A 15 -10.32 20.55 8.20
N GLN A 16 -9.74 19.44 7.78
CA GLN A 16 -9.87 18.15 8.45
C GLN A 16 -8.54 17.79 9.12
N ALA A 17 -8.57 17.57 10.44
CA ALA A 17 -7.46 17.01 11.21
C ALA A 17 -7.55 15.49 11.21
N ILE A 18 -6.43 14.83 10.93
CA ILE A 18 -6.32 13.38 10.85
C ILE A 18 -5.15 12.93 11.71
N LEU A 19 -5.45 12.07 12.68
CA LEU A 19 -4.47 11.46 13.56
C LEU A 19 -4.09 10.10 13.00
N THR A 20 -2.81 9.91 12.67
CA THR A 20 -2.30 8.65 12.13
C THR A 20 -1.67 7.79 13.22
N LYS A 21 -1.72 6.48 13.00
CA LYS A 21 -1.01 5.50 13.81
C LYS A 21 -0.57 4.33 12.93
N GLY A 22 0.66 3.88 13.12
CA GLY A 22 1.13 2.62 12.54
C GLY A 22 0.41 1.41 13.13
N ASP A 23 0.09 0.40 12.31
CA ASP A 23 -0.68 -0.78 12.76
C ASP A 23 0.01 -1.56 13.89
N ASN A 24 1.35 -1.46 13.95
CA ASN A 24 2.20 -2.19 14.91
C ASN A 24 2.77 -1.30 16.02
N ASN A 25 2.26 -0.07 16.18
CA ASN A 25 2.67 0.83 17.26
C ASN A 25 1.65 0.82 18.42
N LEU A 26 2.12 0.97 19.65
CA LEU A 26 1.24 1.22 20.80
C LEU A 26 0.78 2.68 20.85
N LEU A 27 1.66 3.62 20.50
CA LEU A 27 1.43 5.06 20.54
C LEU A 27 0.98 5.60 19.18
N THR A 28 0.35 6.78 19.17
CA THR A 28 0.01 7.56 17.97
C THR A 28 1.25 8.19 17.35
N ASP A 29 1.18 8.56 16.07
CA ASP A 29 2.33 9.09 15.33
C ASP A 29 2.62 10.59 15.64
N GLU A 30 1.98 11.17 16.66
CA GLU A 30 2.08 12.59 17.04
C GLU A 30 3.53 13.06 17.22
N MET A 31 4.38 12.23 17.83
CA MET A 31 5.79 12.57 18.06
C MET A 31 6.66 12.53 16.81
N LEU A 32 6.16 11.98 15.70
CA LEU A 32 6.86 11.94 14.42
C LEU A 32 6.53 13.14 13.53
N TYR A 33 5.54 13.95 13.92
CA TYR A 33 5.18 15.16 13.19
C TYR A 33 6.18 16.29 13.47
N PRO A 34 6.28 17.28 12.56
CA PRO A 34 7.04 18.49 12.81
C PRO A 34 6.65 19.16 14.15
N PHE A 35 7.60 19.84 14.77
CA PHE A 35 7.38 20.48 16.08
C PHE A 35 6.17 21.45 16.04
N GLY A 36 5.23 21.25 16.97
CA GLY A 36 4.00 22.04 17.06
C GLY A 36 2.81 21.52 16.22
N GLN A 37 3.00 20.45 15.45
CA GLN A 37 1.95 19.80 14.66
C GLN A 37 1.43 18.56 15.38
N ASN A 38 0.15 18.53 15.73
CA ASN A 38 -0.48 17.40 16.43
C ASN A 38 -1.36 16.53 15.52
N PHE A 39 -1.62 16.99 14.29
CA PHE A 39 -2.50 16.34 13.33
C PHE A 39 -1.99 16.57 11.90
N VAL A 40 -2.37 15.67 11.01
CA VAL A 40 -2.11 15.76 9.57
C VAL A 40 -3.36 16.31 8.89
N GLY A 41 -3.19 17.31 8.02
CA GLY A 41 -4.24 17.85 7.16
C GLY A 41 -4.55 16.91 6.00
N ARG A 42 -5.73 17.09 5.38
CA ARG A 42 -6.10 16.24 4.23
C ARG A 42 -5.20 16.49 3.01
N GLU A 43 -4.68 17.70 2.90
CA GLU A 43 -3.72 18.16 1.89
C GLU A 43 -2.33 17.50 2.02
N GLU A 44 -1.98 17.01 3.19
CA GLU A 44 -0.71 16.31 3.45
C GLU A 44 -0.81 14.79 3.16
N ILE A 45 -2.01 14.29 2.85
CA ILE A 45 -2.22 12.88 2.53
C ILE A 45 -1.93 12.63 1.05
N ILE A 46 -0.83 11.91 0.80
CA ILE A 46 -0.36 11.55 -0.55
C ILE A 46 -1.26 10.48 -1.19
N GLY A 47 -1.89 9.61 -0.40
CA GLY A 47 -2.73 8.54 -0.92
C GLY A 47 -3.47 7.74 0.16
N VAL A 48 -4.45 6.95 -0.29
CA VAL A 48 -5.25 6.06 0.58
C VAL A 48 -5.20 4.65 0.02
N VAL A 49 -4.93 3.68 0.89
CA VAL A 49 -4.97 2.25 0.54
C VAL A 49 -6.42 1.82 0.34
N LYS A 50 -6.78 1.42 -0.89
CA LYS A 50 -8.13 0.93 -1.23
C LYS A 50 -8.27 -0.60 -1.25
N GLY A 51 -7.16 -1.32 -1.21
CA GLY A 51 -7.14 -2.78 -1.26
C GLY A 51 -5.75 -3.32 -0.98
N PHE A 52 -5.70 -4.60 -0.61
CA PHE A 52 -4.46 -5.32 -0.28
C PHE A 52 -4.57 -6.76 -0.81
N VAL A 53 -3.55 -7.22 -1.52
CA VAL A 53 -3.48 -8.59 -2.08
C VAL A 53 -2.26 -9.29 -1.49
N PRO A 54 -2.41 -10.00 -0.36
CA PRO A 54 -1.26 -10.61 0.34
C PRO A 54 -0.57 -11.72 -0.46
N SER A 55 -1.30 -12.41 -1.33
CA SER A 55 -0.79 -13.56 -2.10
C SER A 55 0.15 -13.20 -3.24
N LEU A 56 0.12 -11.94 -3.73
CA LEU A 56 1.01 -11.49 -4.80
C LEU A 56 2.50 -11.59 -4.44
N GLY A 57 2.84 -11.46 -3.16
CA GLY A 57 4.22 -11.64 -2.69
C GLY A 57 4.74 -13.05 -2.93
N TRP A 58 3.92 -14.07 -2.72
CA TRP A 58 4.28 -15.47 -2.98
C TRP A 58 4.53 -15.74 -4.46
N LEU A 59 3.71 -15.14 -5.34
CA LEU A 59 3.93 -15.18 -6.78
C LEU A 59 5.27 -14.56 -7.17
N ALA A 60 5.58 -13.36 -6.64
CA ALA A 60 6.85 -12.70 -6.91
C ALA A 60 8.05 -13.53 -6.45
N ILE A 61 7.99 -14.12 -5.24
CA ILE A 61 9.03 -15.00 -4.72
C ILE A 61 9.18 -16.24 -5.61
N ALA A 62 8.08 -16.86 -6.03
CA ALA A 62 8.13 -18.04 -6.88
C ALA A 62 8.77 -17.73 -8.24
N LEU A 63 8.41 -16.61 -8.86
CA LEU A 63 9.00 -16.17 -10.13
C LEU A 63 10.51 -15.90 -10.00
N GLN A 64 10.94 -15.30 -8.89
CA GLN A 64 12.35 -15.01 -8.64
C GLN A 64 13.15 -16.27 -8.29
N THR A 65 12.55 -17.19 -7.54
CA THR A 65 13.19 -18.43 -7.06
C THR A 65 13.27 -19.48 -8.18
N TYR A 66 12.29 -19.49 -9.08
CA TYR A 66 12.17 -20.48 -10.15
C TYR A 66 12.04 -19.77 -11.50
N PRO A 67 13.15 -19.33 -12.11
CA PRO A 67 13.15 -18.60 -13.39
C PRO A 67 12.43 -19.38 -14.51
N TRP A 68 12.47 -20.71 -14.43
CA TRP A 68 11.79 -21.59 -15.39
C TRP A 68 10.27 -21.43 -15.38
N VAL A 69 9.64 -20.97 -14.28
CA VAL A 69 8.19 -20.71 -14.23
C VAL A 69 7.82 -19.61 -15.24
N MET A 70 8.63 -18.55 -15.30
CA MET A 70 8.42 -17.46 -16.25
C MET A 70 8.70 -17.92 -17.69
N GLN A 71 9.72 -18.77 -17.88
CA GLN A 71 10.06 -19.30 -19.20
C GLN A 71 9.00 -20.27 -19.74
N LEU A 72 8.49 -21.18 -18.91
CA LEU A 72 7.39 -22.09 -19.28
C LEU A 72 6.10 -21.32 -19.54
N GLY A 73 5.77 -20.35 -18.69
CA GLY A 73 4.61 -19.50 -18.90
C GLY A 73 4.69 -18.72 -20.22
N GLY A 74 5.81 -18.05 -20.47
CA GLY A 74 6.03 -17.30 -21.71
C GLY A 74 6.04 -18.17 -22.96
N SER A 75 6.69 -19.34 -22.92
CA SER A 75 6.72 -20.27 -24.05
C SER A 75 5.35 -20.90 -24.34
N ALA A 76 4.57 -21.28 -23.32
CA ALA A 76 3.21 -21.77 -23.51
C ALA A 76 2.29 -20.72 -24.14
N LEU A 77 2.44 -19.45 -23.73
CA LEU A 77 1.65 -18.34 -24.27
C LEU A 77 1.99 -18.07 -25.74
N LEU A 78 3.28 -18.11 -26.10
CA LEU A 78 3.74 -18.03 -27.49
C LEU A 78 3.22 -19.18 -28.34
N VAL A 79 3.29 -20.42 -27.85
CA VAL A 79 2.76 -21.59 -28.57
C VAL A 79 1.25 -21.45 -28.79
N GLY A 80 0.50 -21.02 -27.78
CA GLY A 80 -0.93 -20.73 -27.94
C GLY A 80 -1.18 -19.68 -29.03
N LEU A 81 -0.47 -18.56 -28.99
CA LEU A 81 -0.63 -17.51 -30.00
C LEU A 81 -0.31 -17.99 -31.42
N VAL A 82 0.70 -18.84 -31.61
CA VAL A 82 1.08 -19.40 -32.91
C VAL A 82 0.09 -20.47 -33.40
N LEU A 83 -0.48 -21.26 -32.49
CA LEU A 83 -1.44 -22.32 -32.85
C LEU A 83 -2.85 -21.79 -33.15
N PHE A 84 -3.20 -20.61 -32.62
CA PHE A 84 -4.53 -19.99 -32.78
C PHE A 84 -4.52 -18.75 -33.69
N SER A 85 -3.40 -18.46 -34.37
CA SER A 85 -3.30 -17.47 -35.46
C SER A 85 -3.50 -18.12 -36.82
#